data_AF-A0A935PE47-F1
#
_entry.id   AF-A0A935PE47-F1
#
_cell.length_a   1.000
_cell.length_b   1.000
_cell.length_c   1.000
_cell.angle_alpha   90.00
_cell.angle_beta   90.00
_cell.angle_gamma   90.00
#
_symmetry.space_group_name_H-M   'P 1'
#
loop_
_entity.id
_entity.type
_entity.pdbx_description
1 polymer ?
#
loop_
_entity_poly.entity_id
_entity_poly.type
_entity_poly.pdbx_seq_one_letter_code
_entity_poly.pdbx_strand_id
1 'polypeptide(L)' 'MSFHQWRQQLRLLQALRLLGRGDPITSVALDVGYGSLSAFVSVFGRHWA' A
#
# COMPACT_ATOMS: atom_id res chain seq x y z
N MET A 1 -6.21 -3.31 -18.01
CA MET A 1 -5.75 -3.53 -16.61
C MET A 1 -5.89 -5.00 -16.29
N SER A 2 -4.83 -5.67 -15.84
CA SER A 2 -4.93 -7.04 -15.36
C SER A 2 -5.54 -7.09 -13.96
N PHE A 3 -6.10 -8.25 -13.57
CA PHE A 3 -6.60 -8.47 -12.20
C PHE A 3 -5.55 -8.14 -11.13
N HIS A 4 -4.28 -8.46 -11.42
CA HIS A 4 -3.16 -8.14 -10.54
C HIS A 4 -2.99 -6.63 -10.35
N GLN A 5 -3.02 -5.85 -11.44
CA GLN A 5 -2.93 -4.39 -11.39
C GLN A 5 -4.12 -3.76 -10.65
N TRP A 6 -5.34 -4.23 -10.92
CA TRP A 6 -6.54 -3.77 -10.21
C TRP A 6 -6.44 -4.01 -8.70
N ARG A 7 -6.05 -5.23 -8.30
CA ARG A 7 -5.90 -5.58 -6.89
C ARG A 7 -4.79 -4.76 -6.20
N GLN A 8 -3.69 -4.48 -6.91
CA GLN A 8 -2.63 -3.62 -6.40
C GLN A 8 -3.12 -2.20 -6.15
N GLN A 9 -3.86 -1.62 -7.09
CA GLN A 9 -4.43 -0.28 -6.95
C GLN A 9 -5.41 -0.19 -5.77
N LEU A 10 -6.24 -1.22 -5.55
CA LEU A 10 -7.10 -1.28 -4.37
C LEU A 10 -6.33 -1.30 -3.05
N ARG A 11 -5.24 -2.08 -2.97
CA ARG A 11 -4.38 -2.10 -1.76
C ARG A 11 -3.76 -0.75 -1.48
N LEU A 12 -3.33 -0.05 -2.53
CA LEU A 12 -2.73 1.27 -2.43
C LEU A 12 -3.75 2.34 -1.99
N LEU A 13 -4.98 2.29 -2.50
CA LEU A 13 -6.08 3.15 -2.05
C LEU A 13 -6.44 2.92 -0.56
N GLN A 14 -6.46 1.66 -0.13
CA GLN A 14 -6.68 1.34 1.28
C GLN A 14 -5.52 1.86 2.15
N ALA A 15 -4.28 1.76 1.67
CA ALA A 15 -3.12 2.28 2.39
C ALA A 15 -3.21 3.79 2.61
N LEU A 16 -3.62 4.56 1.59
CA LEU A 16 -3.87 5.99 1.73
C LEU A 16 -4.90 6.31 2.82
N ARG A 17 -5.97 5.51 2.91
CA ARG A 17 -7.02 5.71 3.91
C ARG A 17 -6.50 5.50 5.34
N LEU A 18 -5.66 4.50 5.56
CA LEU A 18 -5.06 4.21 6.87
C LEU A 18 -4.00 5.26 7.23
N LEU A 19 -3.14 5.62 6.27
CA LEU A 19 -2.15 6.70 6.48
C LEU A 19 -2.83 8.03 6.81
N GLY A 20 -3.95 8.35 6.15
CA GLY A 20 -4.75 9.54 6.45
C GLY A 20 -5.38 9.55 7.84
N ARG A 21 -5.47 8.40 8.51
CA ARG A 21 -5.90 8.29 9.93
C ARG A 21 -4.73 8.43 10.92
N GLY A 22 -3.50 8.49 10.43
CA GLY A 22 -2.29 8.52 11.25
C GLY A 22 -1.80 7.14 11.67
N ASP A 23 -2.28 6.06 11.05
CA ASP A 23 -1.83 4.71 11.37
C ASP A 23 -0.32 4.55 11.03
N PRO A 24 0.46 3.83 11.87
CA PRO A 24 1.88 3.63 11.62
C PRO A 24 2.14 2.94 10.29
N ILE A 25 3.07 3.48 9.48
CA ILE A 25 3.36 2.97 8.12
C ILE A 25 3.78 1.49 8.10
N THR A 26 4.42 1.00 9.16
CA THR A 26 4.77 -0.42 9.35
C THR A 26 3.54 -1.30 9.46
N SER A 27 2.54 -0.90 10.25
CA SER A 27 1.27 -1.61 10.40
C SER A 27 0.46 -1.55 9.10
N VAL A 28 0.38 -0.38 8.46
CA VAL A 28 -0.33 -0.20 7.18
C VAL A 28 0.19 -1.16 6.11
N ALA A 29 1.51 -1.34 6.00
CA ALA A 29 2.10 -2.25 5.03
C ALA A 29 1.61 -3.70 5.22
N LEU A 30 1.52 -4.16 6.47
CA LEU A 30 1.01 -5.50 6.80
C LEU A 30 -0.50 -5.60 6.54
N ASP A 31 -1.26 -4.59 6.96
CA ASP A 31 -2.72 -4.56 6.84
C ASP A 31 -3.21 -4.58 5.39
N VAL A 32 -2.46 -3.94 4.48
CA VAL A 32 -2.77 -3.96 3.03
C VAL A 32 -2.17 -5.17 2.30
N GLY A 33 -1.55 -6.10 3.03
CA GLY A 33 -1.11 -7.40 2.53
C GLY A 33 0.29 -7.43 1.92
N TYR A 34 1.19 -6.50 2.30
CA TYR A 34 2.60 -6.60 1.97
C TYR A 34 3.35 -7.34 3.07
N GLY A 35 4.29 -8.21 2.68
CA GLY A 35 5.08 -9.00 3.63
C GLY A 35 6.16 -8.21 4.38
N SER A 36 6.42 -6.95 3.98
CA SER A 36 7.38 -6.07 4.65
C SER A 36 7.14 -4.61 4.32
N LEU A 37 7.62 -3.72 5.19
CA LEU A 37 7.62 -2.27 4.95
C LEU A 37 8.39 -1.90 3.68
N SER A 38 9.55 -2.50 3.44
CA SER A 38 10.38 -2.21 2.26
C SER A 38 9.66 -2.58 0.94
N ALA A 39 8.94 -3.71 0.92
CA ALA A 39 8.14 -4.10 -0.25
C ALA A 39 7.02 -3.08 -0.52
N PHE A 40 6.37 -2.61 0.54
CA PHE A 40 5.33 -1.58 0.46
C PHE A 40 5.89 -0.25 -0.06
N VAL A 41 6.94 0.30 0.56
CA VAL A 41 7.52 1.60 0.17
C VAL A 41 8.03 1.59 -1.28
N SER A 42 8.62 0.48 -1.72
CA SER A 42 9.07 0.32 -3.11
C SER A 42 7.91 0.47 -4.11
N VAL A 43 6.75 -0.14 -3.83
CA VAL A 43 5.57 -0.06 -4.71
C VAL A 43 4.84 1.28 -4.55
N PHE A 44 4.67 1.75 -3.32
CA PHE A 44 3.98 2.99 -3.01
C PHE A 44 4.70 4.20 -3.60
N GLY A 45 6.02 4.27 -3.45
CA GLY A 45 6.85 5.32 -4.03
C GLY A 45 6.81 5.34 -5.56
N ARG A 46 6.74 4.19 -6.23
CA ARG A 46 6.56 4.15 -7.70
C ARG A 46 5.20 4.65 -8.18
N HIS A 47 4.17 4.62 -7.31
CA HIS A 47 2.81 4.98 -7.68
C HIS A 47 2.49 6.46 -7.39
N TRP A 48 3.24 7.09 -6.49
CA TRP A 48 3.01 8.47 -6.02
C TRP A 48 4.26 9.37 -6.02
N ALA A 49 5.39 8.93 -6.59
CA ALA A 49 6.46 9.83 -7.01
C ALA A 49 6.02 10.63 -8.24
#